data_AF-B3P1P1-F1
#
_entry.id   AF-B3P1P1-F1
#
_cell.length_a   1.000
_cell.length_b   1.000
_cell.length_c   1.000
_cell.angle_alpha   90.00
_cell.angle_beta   90.00
_cell.angle_gamma   90.00
#
_symmetry.space_group_name_H-M   'P 1'
#
loop_
_entity.id
_entity.type
_entity.pdbx_description
1 polymer ?
#
loop_
_entity_poly.entity_id
_entity_poly.type
_entity_poly.pdbx_seq_one_letter_code
_entity_poly.pdbx_strand_id
1 'polypeptide(L)'
;MNILPKKRWHVRTKENIARVRRDQAAAAAEEKVRQEKLDFAESEARINFLRRQSGLPEKVSQESQEEPQCSTETTKGVDLFADYKARVKTTNKDLEKEQKEEQEKYEKQIGYLTYLGQDTNEALKVRSWYEVAPNRPEVGDPNATEAHLKQKLAHDPLTLINALLPPEKKEPKKATNRKRERTPTPPLEPSIPHKNKKSKKDKKHKKHKNKKGSKETLLAEERQKREKLERLRRERLQRETAERQRSEALLAPKEVPVAASAASTPASTPRIVQKYNSQFNPELAKQNML
;
A
#
# COMPACT_ATOMS: atom_id res chain seq x y z
N MET A 1 -15.03 12.50 30.30
CA MET A 1 -14.48 11.21 29.81
C MET A 1 -14.98 10.94 28.40
N ASN A 2 -14.22 10.25 27.54
CA ASN A 2 -14.74 9.79 26.25
C ASN A 2 -15.50 8.45 26.40
N ILE A 3 -16.74 8.40 25.92
CA ILE A 3 -17.60 7.21 25.95
C ILE A 3 -17.80 6.55 24.57
N LEU A 4 -17.35 7.19 23.48
CA LEU A 4 -17.55 6.72 22.10
C LEU A 4 -16.95 5.32 21.84
N PRO A 5 -15.72 4.98 22.30
CA PRO A 5 -15.17 3.62 22.13
C PRO A 5 -15.96 2.51 22.81
N LYS A 6 -16.89 2.84 23.72
CA LYS A 6 -17.77 1.89 24.41
C LYS A 6 -19.13 1.69 23.70
N LYS A 7 -19.37 2.38 22.57
CA LYS A 7 -20.61 2.30 21.80
C LYS A 7 -20.42 1.38 20.58
N ARG A 8 -21.31 0.39 20.41
CA ARG A 8 -21.22 -0.63 19.35
C ARG A 8 -21.31 -0.06 17.93
N TRP A 9 -21.88 1.13 17.75
CA TRP A 9 -21.97 1.84 16.47
C TRP A 9 -20.72 2.67 16.12
N HIS A 10 -19.75 2.83 17.03
CA HIS A 10 -18.64 3.74 16.80
C HIS A 10 -17.70 3.20 15.71
N VAL A 11 -17.60 3.94 14.59
CA VAL A 11 -16.93 3.50 13.35
C VAL A 11 -15.46 3.08 13.58
N ARG A 12 -14.75 3.71 14.52
CA ARG A 12 -13.34 3.43 14.83
C ARG A 12 -13.11 2.23 15.75
N THR A 13 -14.13 1.45 16.15
CA THR A 13 -13.89 0.19 16.89
C THR A 13 -13.32 -0.88 15.96
N LYS A 14 -12.45 -1.75 16.50
CA LYS A 14 -11.83 -2.85 15.73
C LYS A 14 -12.87 -3.76 15.07
N GLU A 15 -13.99 -4.03 15.76
CA GLU A 15 -15.12 -4.82 15.26
C GLU A 15 -15.76 -4.19 14.02
N ASN A 16 -16.04 -2.88 14.04
CA ASN A 16 -16.68 -2.19 12.92
C ASN A 16 -15.74 -2.04 11.73
N ILE A 17 -14.46 -1.72 11.96
CA ILE A 17 -13.44 -1.67 10.89
C ILE A 17 -13.27 -3.07 10.24
N ALA A 18 -13.24 -4.15 11.04
CA ALA A 18 -13.15 -5.51 10.53
C ALA A 18 -14.43 -5.98 9.81
N ARG A 19 -15.59 -5.39 10.11
CA ARG A 19 -16.82 -5.58 9.33
C ARG A 19 -16.73 -4.86 7.98
N VAL A 20 -16.46 -3.55 7.99
CA VAL A 20 -16.31 -2.75 6.75
C VAL A 20 -15.29 -3.38 5.79
N ARG A 21 -14.15 -3.87 6.30
CA ARG A 21 -13.15 -4.57 5.47
C ARG A 21 -13.63 -5.88 4.88
N ARG A 22 -14.49 -6.66 5.57
CA ARG A 22 -15.10 -7.87 4.99
C ARG A 22 -16.11 -7.49 3.90
N ASP A 23 -16.94 -6.51 4.19
CA ASP A 23 -18.00 -6.06 3.28
C ASP A 23 -17.36 -5.46 2.00
N GLN A 24 -16.25 -4.72 2.13
CA GLN A 24 -15.41 -4.25 1.02
C GLN A 24 -14.71 -5.39 0.26
N ALA A 25 -14.13 -6.37 0.96
CA ALA A 25 -13.45 -7.50 0.33
C ALA A 25 -14.43 -8.42 -0.44
N ALA A 26 -15.67 -8.55 0.03
CA ALA A 26 -16.73 -9.25 -0.68
C ALA A 26 -17.10 -8.53 -1.99
N ALA A 27 -17.34 -7.21 -1.93
CA ALA A 27 -17.63 -6.40 -3.13
C ALA A 27 -16.49 -6.49 -4.15
N ALA A 28 -15.23 -6.34 -3.71
CA ALA A 28 -14.06 -6.45 -4.59
C ALA A 28 -13.87 -7.86 -5.20
N ALA A 29 -14.32 -8.92 -4.51
CA ALA A 29 -14.33 -10.27 -5.07
C ALA A 29 -15.45 -10.47 -6.10
N GLU A 30 -16.65 -9.93 -5.84
CA GLU A 30 -17.76 -9.94 -6.82
C GLU A 30 -17.43 -9.13 -8.08
N GLU A 31 -16.72 -8.00 -7.95
CA GLU A 31 -16.23 -7.20 -9.07
C GLU A 31 -15.18 -7.96 -9.90
N LYS A 32 -14.21 -8.63 -9.25
CA LYS A 32 -13.25 -9.49 -9.96
C LYS A 32 -13.92 -10.63 -10.72
N VAL A 33 -14.86 -11.34 -10.10
CA VAL A 33 -15.62 -12.42 -10.77
C VAL A 33 -16.48 -11.90 -11.92
N ARG A 34 -16.83 -10.61 -11.97
CA ARG A 34 -17.44 -9.97 -13.15
C ARG A 34 -16.40 -9.63 -14.22
N GLN A 35 -15.25 -9.09 -13.84
CA GLN A 35 -14.14 -8.80 -14.76
C GLN A 35 -13.66 -10.07 -15.44
N GLU A 36 -13.33 -11.12 -14.68
CA GLU A 36 -12.91 -12.44 -15.18
C GLU A 36 -13.91 -13.03 -16.20
N LYS A 37 -15.21 -12.78 -16.03
CA LYS A 37 -16.26 -13.21 -16.99
C LYS A 37 -16.33 -12.35 -18.25
N LEU A 38 -16.10 -11.03 -18.13
CA LEU A 38 -16.02 -10.13 -19.28
C LEU A 38 -14.75 -10.41 -20.10
N ASP A 39 -13.61 -10.53 -19.44
CA ASP A 39 -12.31 -10.86 -20.05
C ASP A 39 -12.37 -12.22 -20.76
N PHE A 40 -13.01 -13.21 -20.14
CA PHE A 40 -13.25 -14.53 -20.75
C PHE A 40 -14.14 -14.41 -22.00
N ALA A 41 -15.28 -13.73 -21.91
CA ALA A 41 -16.19 -13.53 -23.04
C ALA A 41 -15.57 -12.71 -24.18
N GLU A 42 -14.74 -11.71 -23.89
CA GLU A 42 -13.95 -10.99 -24.89
C GLU A 42 -12.93 -11.92 -25.56
N SER A 43 -12.25 -12.76 -24.78
CA SER A 43 -11.27 -13.72 -25.32
C SER A 43 -11.94 -14.75 -26.25
N GLU A 44 -13.12 -15.27 -25.89
CA GLU A 44 -13.89 -16.18 -26.73
C GLU A 44 -14.43 -15.48 -27.99
N ALA A 45 -14.98 -14.27 -27.86
CA ALA A 45 -15.45 -13.48 -28.99
C ALA A 45 -14.32 -13.16 -29.98
N ARG A 46 -13.12 -12.83 -29.48
CA ARG A 46 -11.92 -12.59 -30.28
C ARG A 46 -11.42 -13.86 -30.97
N ILE A 47 -11.43 -15.01 -30.29
CA ILE A 47 -11.08 -16.31 -30.87
C ILE A 47 -12.09 -16.70 -31.97
N ASN A 48 -13.38 -16.51 -31.73
CA ASN A 48 -14.42 -16.83 -32.71
C ASN A 48 -14.39 -15.87 -33.91
N PHE A 49 -14.10 -14.57 -33.71
CA PHE A 49 -13.84 -13.63 -34.80
C PHE A 49 -12.67 -14.07 -35.70
N LEU A 50 -11.50 -14.36 -35.10
CA LEU A 50 -10.32 -14.84 -35.84
C LEU A 50 -10.60 -16.16 -36.58
N ARG A 51 -11.46 -17.02 -36.02
CA ARG A 51 -11.84 -18.29 -36.63
C ARG A 51 -12.80 -18.13 -37.80
N ARG A 52 -13.81 -17.25 -37.68
CA ARG A 52 -14.67 -16.85 -38.80
C ARG A 52 -13.81 -16.26 -39.94
N GLN A 53 -12.80 -15.46 -39.61
CA GLN A 53 -11.86 -14.89 -40.57
C GLN A 53 -10.96 -15.95 -41.26
N SER A 54 -10.62 -17.06 -40.59
CA SER A 54 -9.85 -18.17 -41.18
C SER A 54 -10.71 -19.25 -41.84
N GLY A 55 -12.02 -19.09 -41.91
CA GLY A 55 -12.95 -20.04 -42.53
C GLY A 55 -13.19 -21.32 -41.73
N LEU A 56 -12.76 -21.39 -40.47
CA LEU A 56 -13.00 -22.55 -39.59
C LEU A 56 -14.36 -22.40 -38.85
N PRO A 57 -15.07 -23.51 -38.56
CA PRO A 57 -16.36 -23.47 -37.88
C PRO A 57 -16.23 -22.97 -36.43
N GLU A 58 -17.07 -22.01 -36.07
CA GLU A 58 -17.15 -21.42 -34.74
C GLU A 58 -17.43 -22.47 -33.66
N LYS A 59 -16.75 -22.38 -32.49
CA LYS A 59 -17.16 -23.18 -31.33
C LYS A 59 -18.28 -22.42 -30.65
N VAL A 60 -19.51 -22.78 -31.02
CA VAL A 60 -20.67 -22.54 -30.17
C VAL A 60 -20.56 -23.51 -29.01
N SER A 61 -20.08 -23.02 -27.85
CA SER A 61 -20.09 -23.78 -26.60
C SER A 61 -21.54 -23.94 -26.13
N GLN A 62 -22.22 -24.98 -26.62
CA GLN A 62 -23.57 -25.30 -26.16
C GLN A 62 -23.52 -25.72 -24.68
N GLU A 63 -24.31 -25.06 -23.83
CA GLU A 63 -24.44 -25.40 -22.41
C GLU A 63 -25.32 -26.65 -22.20
N SER A 64 -24.91 -27.78 -22.78
CA SER A 64 -25.54 -29.08 -22.54
C SER A 64 -25.14 -29.62 -21.15
N GLN A 65 -26.13 -29.83 -20.29
CA GLN A 65 -25.96 -30.36 -18.94
C GLN A 65 -25.59 -31.85 -18.94
N GLU A 66 -24.30 -32.21 -18.92
CA GLU A 66 -23.87 -33.58 -18.58
C GLU A 66 -22.67 -33.60 -17.61
N GLU A 67 -22.57 -34.69 -16.85
CA GLU A 67 -21.55 -34.94 -15.80
C GLU A 67 -20.13 -35.11 -16.40
N PRO A 68 -19.06 -34.84 -15.63
CA PRO A 68 -17.70 -34.79 -16.17
C PRO A 68 -17.12 -36.18 -16.44
N GLN A 69 -17.24 -36.66 -17.69
CA GLN A 69 -16.41 -37.75 -18.20
C GLN A 69 -15.18 -37.23 -18.96
N CYS A 70 -14.05 -37.91 -18.78
CA CYS A 70 -12.74 -37.47 -19.26
C CYS A 70 -12.50 -37.85 -20.72
N SER A 71 -12.11 -36.88 -21.57
CA SER A 71 -11.39 -37.14 -22.82
C SER A 71 -10.56 -35.92 -23.27
N THR A 72 -9.47 -36.20 -23.99
CA THR A 72 -8.37 -35.27 -24.31
C THR A 72 -7.63 -35.77 -25.56
N GLU A 73 -6.99 -34.98 -26.41
CA GLU A 73 -6.77 -33.52 -26.47
C GLU A 73 -7.47 -32.95 -27.75
N THR A 74 -7.32 -31.72 -28.28
CA THR A 74 -6.42 -30.56 -28.09
C THR A 74 -7.27 -29.25 -28.10
N THR A 75 -6.88 -28.01 -28.41
CA THR A 75 -5.76 -27.39 -29.16
C THR A 75 -4.81 -26.54 -28.30
N LYS A 76 -4.95 -26.57 -26.97
CA LYS A 76 -3.96 -25.98 -26.05
C LYS A 76 -2.69 -26.84 -26.11
N GLY A 77 -1.51 -26.20 -26.15
CA GLY A 77 -0.26 -26.92 -26.44
C GLY A 77 0.01 -28.03 -25.43
N VAL A 78 0.33 -29.22 -25.93
CA VAL A 78 0.55 -30.44 -25.12
C VAL A 78 1.68 -30.18 -24.12
N ASP A 79 1.35 -30.10 -22.83
CA ASP A 79 2.36 -30.01 -21.77
C ASP A 79 2.93 -31.41 -21.54
N LEU A 80 3.95 -31.77 -22.32
CA LEU A 80 4.64 -33.07 -22.26
C LEU A 80 5.19 -33.40 -20.85
N PHE A 81 5.25 -32.41 -19.96
CA PHE A 81 5.69 -32.56 -18.58
C PHE A 81 4.54 -32.56 -17.56
N ALA A 82 3.27 -32.45 -17.96
CA ALA A 82 2.12 -32.51 -17.05
C ALA A 82 2.11 -33.80 -16.22
N ASP A 83 2.34 -34.94 -16.87
CA ASP A 83 2.37 -36.25 -16.22
C ASP A 83 3.61 -36.42 -15.31
N TYR A 84 4.72 -35.76 -15.65
CA TYR A 84 5.92 -35.67 -14.79
C TYR A 84 5.66 -34.80 -13.55
N LYS A 85 5.07 -33.61 -13.73
CA LYS A 85 4.65 -32.69 -12.65
C LYS A 85 3.67 -33.36 -11.68
N ALA A 86 2.75 -34.19 -12.18
CA ALA A 86 1.79 -34.93 -11.35
C ALA A 86 2.42 -36.11 -10.56
N ARG A 87 3.48 -36.73 -11.11
CA ARG A 87 4.21 -37.84 -10.48
C ARG A 87 5.25 -37.36 -9.46
N VAL A 88 5.97 -36.28 -9.73
CA VAL A 88 6.99 -35.72 -8.84
C VAL A 88 6.35 -34.86 -7.74
N LYS A 89 5.75 -35.54 -6.76
CA LYS A 89 5.15 -34.92 -5.57
C LYS A 89 6.17 -34.50 -4.50
N THR A 90 7.45 -34.81 -4.71
CA THR A 90 8.55 -34.35 -3.85
C THR A 90 8.89 -32.90 -4.20
N THR A 91 8.27 -31.93 -3.53
CA THR A 91 8.70 -30.54 -3.68
C THR A 91 10.15 -30.42 -3.21
N ASN A 92 11.02 -29.91 -4.09
CA ASN A 92 12.38 -29.60 -3.67
C ASN A 92 12.29 -28.39 -2.71
N LYS A 93 12.58 -28.63 -1.44
CA LYS A 93 12.53 -27.62 -0.37
C LYS A 93 13.45 -26.43 -0.65
N ASP A 94 14.46 -26.61 -1.50
CA ASP A 94 15.39 -25.54 -1.85
C ASP A 94 14.84 -24.67 -2.99
N LEU A 95 14.14 -25.25 -3.97
CA LEU A 95 13.39 -24.49 -5.00
C LEU A 95 12.21 -23.72 -4.38
N GLU A 96 11.58 -24.27 -3.35
CA GLU A 96 10.59 -23.56 -2.52
C GLU A 96 11.17 -22.42 -1.69
N LYS A 97 12.48 -22.40 -1.40
CA LYS A 97 13.15 -21.27 -0.75
C LYS A 97 13.56 -20.25 -1.80
N GLU A 98 14.15 -20.69 -2.90
CA GLU A 98 14.58 -19.87 -4.02
C GLU A 98 13.44 -18.97 -4.53
N GLN A 99 12.27 -19.54 -4.79
CA GLN A 99 11.08 -18.76 -5.19
C GLN A 99 10.61 -17.76 -4.12
N LYS A 100 10.74 -18.10 -2.82
CA LYS A 100 10.40 -17.18 -1.73
C LYS A 100 11.44 -16.07 -1.59
N GLU A 101 12.73 -16.38 -1.79
CA GLU A 101 13.76 -15.37 -1.84
C GLU A 101 13.64 -14.47 -3.07
N GLU A 102 13.23 -14.99 -4.24
CA GLU A 102 12.92 -14.19 -5.43
C GLU A 102 11.74 -13.25 -5.19
N GLN A 103 10.66 -13.75 -4.58
CA GLN A 103 9.53 -12.94 -4.15
C GLN A 103 9.97 -11.87 -3.15
N GLU A 104 10.73 -12.23 -2.11
CA GLU A 104 11.29 -11.25 -1.17
C GLU A 104 12.24 -10.25 -1.84
N LYS A 105 13.09 -10.67 -2.80
CA LYS A 105 14.00 -9.79 -3.56
C LYS A 105 13.19 -8.78 -4.39
N TYR A 106 12.15 -9.24 -5.08
CA TYR A 106 11.22 -8.40 -5.84
C TYR A 106 10.42 -7.43 -4.94
N GLU A 107 9.90 -7.92 -3.81
CA GLU A 107 9.18 -7.08 -2.84
C GLU A 107 10.09 -6.07 -2.14
N LYS A 108 11.36 -6.41 -1.86
CA LYS A 108 12.39 -5.47 -1.38
C LYS A 108 12.72 -4.44 -2.45
N GLN A 109 12.86 -4.85 -3.72
CA GLN A 109 13.18 -3.98 -4.85
C GLN A 109 12.06 -2.98 -5.19
N ILE A 110 10.79 -3.35 -4.98
CA ILE A 110 9.63 -2.46 -5.16
C ILE A 110 9.28 -1.69 -3.87
N GLY A 111 9.83 -2.08 -2.71
CA GLY A 111 9.54 -1.45 -1.42
C GLY A 111 8.24 -1.92 -0.76
N TYR A 112 7.69 -3.06 -1.19
CA TYR A 112 6.62 -3.76 -0.46
C TYR A 112 7.15 -4.40 0.84
N LEU A 113 8.38 -4.93 0.81
CA LEU A 113 9.03 -5.62 1.93
C LEU A 113 10.26 -4.84 2.41
N THR A 114 10.03 -3.60 2.84
CA THR A 114 11.05 -2.73 3.46
C THR A 114 11.21 -3.10 4.94
N TYR A 115 12.38 -3.62 5.35
CA TYR A 115 12.64 -3.89 6.75
C TYR A 115 13.10 -2.61 7.45
N LEU A 116 12.31 -2.16 8.42
CA LEU A 116 12.61 -1.01 9.26
C LEU A 116 13.99 -1.18 9.93
N GLY A 117 14.98 -0.42 9.46
CA GLY A 117 16.36 -0.46 9.95
C GLY A 117 17.43 -0.71 8.88
N GLN A 118 17.08 -1.14 7.67
CA GLN A 118 18.06 -1.45 6.61
C GLN A 118 18.98 -0.26 6.24
N ASP A 119 18.42 0.94 6.12
CA ASP A 119 19.18 2.15 5.77
C ASP A 119 19.84 2.84 6.98
N THR A 120 19.93 2.17 8.14
CA THR A 120 20.61 2.76 9.30
C THR A 120 22.12 2.73 9.14
N ASN A 121 22.78 3.79 9.65
CA ASN A 121 24.24 3.92 9.73
C ASN A 121 24.92 2.65 10.28
N GLU A 122 24.32 2.01 11.29
CA GLU A 122 24.80 0.77 11.89
C GLU A 122 24.72 -0.42 10.93
N ALA A 123 23.60 -0.61 10.23
CA ALA A 123 23.40 -1.69 9.26
C ALA A 123 24.29 -1.53 8.01
N LEU A 124 24.40 -0.30 7.49
CA LEU A 124 25.26 0.05 6.36
C LEU A 124 26.75 0.13 6.74
N LYS A 125 27.08 0.11 8.04
CA LYS A 125 28.42 0.38 8.62
C LYS A 125 28.99 1.75 8.24
N VAL A 126 28.15 2.66 7.75
CA VAL A 126 28.50 4.03 7.40
C VAL A 126 28.47 4.86 8.67
N ARG A 127 29.64 5.19 9.22
CA ARG A 127 29.76 6.06 10.39
C ARG A 127 29.39 7.50 9.99
N SER A 128 28.51 8.15 10.76
CA SER A 128 28.12 9.53 10.46
C SER A 128 29.20 10.56 10.79
N TRP A 129 29.12 11.73 10.16
CA TRP A 129 30.08 12.82 10.33
C TRP A 129 30.18 13.35 11.77
N TYR A 130 29.14 13.18 12.58
CA TYR A 130 29.12 13.54 14.01
C TYR A 130 29.63 12.42 14.94
N GLU A 131 29.79 11.19 14.42
CA GLU A 131 30.34 10.02 15.13
C GLU A 131 31.85 9.82 14.87
N VAL A 132 32.43 10.58 13.93
CA VAL A 132 33.88 10.62 13.65
C VAL A 132 34.39 12.01 14.00
N ALA A 133 35.30 12.11 14.97
CA ALA A 133 36.02 13.35 15.19
C ALA A 133 36.87 13.67 13.94
N PRO A 134 36.78 14.88 13.34
CA PRO A 134 37.56 15.21 12.16
C PRO A 134 39.06 15.00 12.39
N ASN A 135 39.73 14.31 11.45
CA ASN A 135 41.16 14.03 11.53
C ASN A 135 41.95 15.34 11.62
N ARG A 136 42.48 15.62 12.82
CA ARG A 136 43.48 16.67 13.03
C ARG A 136 44.85 16.08 12.71
N PRO A 137 45.72 16.77 11.95
CA PRO A 137 47.12 16.36 11.84
C PRO A 137 47.77 16.39 13.24
N GLU A 138 48.69 15.48 13.49
CA GLU A 138 49.48 15.49 14.72
C GLU A 138 50.47 16.67 14.70
N VAL A 139 50.82 17.15 15.89
CA VAL A 139 51.61 18.39 16.03
C VAL A 139 53.09 18.12 15.72
N GLY A 140 53.40 18.04 14.43
CA GLY A 140 54.71 17.75 13.88
C GLY A 140 54.71 17.04 12.52
N ASP A 141 53.55 16.67 11.95
CA ASP A 141 53.47 15.93 10.69
C ASP A 141 54.11 16.69 9.50
N PRO A 142 55.21 16.19 8.90
CA PRO A 142 55.94 16.91 7.85
C PRO A 142 55.17 16.98 6.52
N ASN A 143 54.15 16.13 6.35
CA ASN A 143 53.29 16.10 5.16
C ASN A 143 51.99 16.92 5.34
N ALA A 144 51.78 17.56 6.49
CA ALA A 144 50.58 18.36 6.75
C ALA A 144 50.65 19.73 6.04
N THR A 145 50.31 19.74 4.74
CA THR A 145 50.24 20.99 3.96
C THR A 145 49.09 21.87 4.45
N GLU A 146 49.44 23.02 5.03
CA GLU A 146 48.44 23.95 5.56
C GLU A 146 47.51 24.47 4.45
N ALA A 147 46.21 24.24 4.62
CA ALA A 147 45.18 24.83 3.75
C ALA A 147 45.25 26.37 3.80
N HIS A 148 45.06 27.01 2.63
CA HIS A 148 44.99 28.46 2.44
C HIS A 148 46.22 29.29 2.91
N LEU A 149 47.43 28.72 2.91
CA LEU A 149 48.68 29.44 3.24
C LEU A 149 48.82 30.83 2.60
N LYS A 150 48.55 30.97 1.30
CA LYS A 150 48.65 32.27 0.59
C LYS A 150 47.73 33.34 1.19
N GLN A 151 46.52 32.95 1.61
CA GLN A 151 45.55 33.86 2.21
C GLN A 151 45.92 34.21 3.66
N LYS A 152 46.40 33.21 4.43
CA LYS A 152 46.94 33.44 5.78
C LYS A 152 48.09 34.46 5.77
N LEU A 153 49.07 34.27 4.88
CA LEU A 153 50.23 35.17 4.74
C LEU A 153 49.83 36.58 4.27
N ALA A 154 48.85 36.69 3.37
CA ALA A 154 48.32 37.97 2.89
C ALA A 154 47.49 38.74 3.93
N HIS A 155 46.98 38.07 4.96
CA HIS A 155 46.25 38.68 6.09
C HIS A 155 47.08 38.78 7.38
N ASP A 156 48.34 38.30 7.37
CA ASP A 156 49.26 38.43 8.51
C ASP A 156 49.87 39.85 8.53
N PRO A 157 49.60 40.68 9.57
CA PRO A 157 50.18 42.01 9.67
C PRO A 157 51.72 41.98 9.79
N LEU A 158 52.30 40.87 10.26
CA LEU A 158 53.76 40.72 10.28
C LEU A 158 54.35 40.67 8.87
N THR A 159 53.64 40.14 7.87
CA THR A 159 54.08 40.18 6.46
C THR A 159 54.20 41.61 5.96
N LEU A 160 53.26 42.49 6.34
CA LEU A 160 53.29 43.92 5.99
C LEU A 160 54.38 44.67 6.76
N ILE A 161 54.50 44.45 8.07
CA ILE A 161 55.52 45.09 8.91
C ILE A 161 56.93 44.71 8.45
N ASN A 162 57.18 43.42 8.15
CA ASN A 162 58.46 42.94 7.64
C ASN A 162 58.82 43.45 6.23
N ALA A 163 57.85 43.99 5.48
CA ALA A 163 58.09 44.63 4.18
C ALA A 163 58.33 46.15 4.29
N LEU A 164 57.93 46.76 5.41
CA LEU A 164 58.15 48.19 5.71
C LEU A 164 59.42 48.44 6.54
N LEU A 165 59.90 47.43 7.26
CA LEU A 165 61.18 47.49 7.97
C LEU A 165 62.36 47.28 7.01
N PRO A 166 63.50 47.96 7.23
CA PRO A 166 64.75 47.66 6.52
C PRO A 166 65.17 46.20 6.73
N PRO A 167 65.82 45.54 5.74
CA PRO A 167 66.19 44.15 5.84
C PRO A 167 67.32 43.93 6.86
N GLU A 168 66.95 43.56 8.10
CA GLU A 168 67.91 43.16 9.13
C GLU A 168 68.73 41.94 8.69
N LYS A 169 70.03 41.96 8.99
CA LYS A 169 70.94 40.85 8.72
C LYS A 169 70.55 39.64 9.58
N LYS A 170 70.01 38.59 8.95
CA LYS A 170 69.60 37.36 9.63
C LYS A 170 70.81 36.51 10.03
N GLU A 171 71.33 36.77 11.22
CA GLU A 171 72.28 35.86 11.89
C GLU A 171 71.69 34.44 12.05
N PRO A 172 72.48 33.37 11.83
CA PRO A 172 72.00 31.99 11.82
C PRO A 172 71.68 31.46 13.23
N LYS A 173 70.47 31.76 13.72
CA LYS A 173 69.99 31.31 15.03
C LYS A 173 69.78 29.79 15.07
N LYS A 174 70.64 29.09 15.82
CA LYS A 174 70.55 27.64 16.09
C LYS A 174 69.19 27.30 16.71
N ALA A 175 68.55 26.23 16.23
CA ALA A 175 67.27 25.76 16.76
C ALA A 175 67.41 25.28 18.22
N THR A 176 66.52 25.76 19.10
CA THR A 176 66.43 25.30 20.50
C THR A 176 65.09 24.63 20.74
N ASN A 177 65.11 23.30 20.83
CA ASN A 177 63.90 22.48 20.99
C ASN A 177 63.32 22.60 22.41
N ARG A 178 62.55 23.66 22.66
CA ARG A 178 61.74 23.81 23.87
C ARG A 178 60.53 22.87 23.83
N LYS A 179 60.68 21.68 24.43
CA LYS A 179 59.52 20.85 24.83
C LYS A 179 58.56 21.72 25.66
N ARG A 180 57.28 21.72 25.29
CA ARG A 180 56.21 22.25 26.15
C ARG A 180 55.67 21.11 26.99
N GLU A 181 55.88 21.19 28.31
CA GLU A 181 55.23 20.32 29.29
C GLU A 181 53.70 20.48 29.18
N ARG A 182 52.93 19.39 29.33
CA ARG A 182 51.46 19.44 29.36
C ARG A 182 50.99 19.66 30.79
N THR A 183 50.17 20.68 31.03
CA THR A 183 49.52 20.90 32.33
C THR A 183 48.52 19.78 32.63
N PRO A 184 48.47 19.23 33.86
CA PRO A 184 47.59 18.12 34.20
C PRO A 184 46.13 18.56 34.34
N THR A 185 45.22 17.74 33.82
CA THR A 185 43.76 17.89 33.95
C THR A 185 43.29 17.48 35.36
N PRO A 186 42.35 18.19 36.01
CA PRO A 186 41.81 17.76 37.30
C PRO A 186 40.91 16.50 37.19
N PRO A 187 40.81 15.65 38.23
CA PRO A 187 40.02 14.42 38.20
C PRO A 187 38.49 14.62 38.28
N LEU A 188 37.74 13.60 37.87
CA LEU A 188 36.27 13.49 38.06
C LEU A 188 35.92 13.04 39.48
N GLU A 189 34.75 13.48 39.98
CA GLU A 189 34.14 12.94 41.20
C GLU A 189 33.47 11.56 40.99
N PRO A 190 33.41 10.71 42.03
CA PRO A 190 32.79 9.37 41.97
C PRO A 190 31.25 9.40 42.08
N SER A 191 30.61 8.32 41.61
CA SER A 191 29.15 8.22 41.41
C SER A 191 28.36 7.64 42.59
N ILE A 192 27.09 8.02 42.70
CA ILE A 192 26.14 7.56 43.73
C ILE A 192 25.37 6.31 43.26
N PRO A 193 25.37 5.18 44.01
CA PRO A 193 24.62 3.98 43.64
C PRO A 193 23.20 3.94 44.24
N HIS A 194 22.17 4.04 43.39
CA HIS A 194 20.78 3.79 43.79
C HIS A 194 20.52 2.30 44.10
N LYS A 195 19.93 1.99 45.26
CA LYS A 195 19.46 0.62 45.61
C LYS A 195 17.98 0.43 45.29
N ASN A 196 17.65 -0.72 44.71
CA ASN A 196 16.33 -1.01 44.12
C ASN A 196 15.34 -1.68 45.08
N LYS A 197 14.04 -1.49 44.82
CA LYS A 197 12.92 -2.07 45.61
C LYS A 197 12.80 -3.59 45.40
N LYS A 198 12.48 -4.34 46.47
CA LYS A 198 11.81 -5.65 46.40
C LYS A 198 10.92 -5.90 47.63
N SER A 199 9.61 -5.98 47.42
CA SER A 199 8.67 -6.60 48.36
C SER A 199 7.56 -7.30 47.57
N LYS A 200 7.16 -8.50 48.04
CA LYS A 200 6.10 -9.32 47.43
C LYS A 200 4.76 -9.05 48.12
N LYS A 201 3.63 -9.21 47.43
CA LYS A 201 2.33 -9.45 48.07
C LYS A 201 1.40 -10.28 47.19
N ASP A 202 0.48 -10.99 47.84
CA ASP A 202 -0.21 -12.18 47.33
C ASP A 202 -1.64 -11.97 46.79
N LYS A 203 -1.99 -12.86 45.85
CA LYS A 203 -3.29 -13.56 45.68
C LYS A 203 -4.61 -12.79 45.85
N LYS A 204 -5.43 -12.81 44.78
CA LYS A 204 -6.77 -13.45 44.82
C LYS A 204 -7.35 -13.69 43.41
N HIS A 205 -7.58 -14.95 43.04
CA HIS A 205 -8.42 -15.32 41.88
C HIS A 205 -9.88 -15.52 42.31
N LYS A 206 -10.83 -15.00 41.53
CA LYS A 206 -12.27 -15.10 41.81
C LYS A 206 -12.88 -16.26 41.00
N LYS A 207 -13.30 -17.33 41.68
CA LYS A 207 -13.75 -18.59 41.06
C LYS A 207 -15.21 -18.44 40.56
N HIS A 208 -15.41 -18.39 39.24
CA HIS A 208 -16.77 -18.36 38.65
C HIS A 208 -17.36 -19.78 38.58
N LYS A 209 -18.63 -19.91 38.97
CA LYS A 209 -19.38 -21.19 39.04
C LYS A 209 -20.18 -21.39 37.74
N ASN A 210 -20.10 -22.57 37.14
CA ASN A 210 -20.76 -22.86 35.85
C ASN A 210 -22.30 -22.78 35.94
N LYS A 211 -22.94 -22.12 34.96
CA LYS A 211 -24.40 -22.11 34.76
C LYS A 211 -24.74 -22.44 33.29
N LYS A 212 -24.32 -23.63 32.85
CA LYS A 212 -24.22 -24.00 31.41
C LYS A 212 -25.58 -24.10 30.69
N GLY A 213 -26.61 -24.65 31.35
CA GLY A 213 -27.92 -24.94 30.73
C GLY A 213 -28.79 -23.73 30.35
N SER A 214 -28.47 -22.51 30.81
CA SER A 214 -29.27 -21.31 30.51
C SER A 214 -28.88 -20.62 29.20
N LYS A 215 -27.79 -21.04 28.54
CA LYS A 215 -27.25 -20.34 27.35
C LYS A 215 -27.88 -20.86 26.05
N GLU A 216 -28.29 -22.11 26.02
CA GLU A 216 -28.73 -22.81 24.82
C GLU A 216 -30.15 -22.42 24.40
N THR A 217 -31.07 -22.30 25.37
CA THR A 217 -32.43 -21.77 25.16
C THR A 217 -32.40 -20.34 24.61
N LEU A 218 -31.61 -19.45 25.21
CA LEU A 218 -31.44 -18.06 24.74
C LEU A 218 -30.89 -17.97 23.31
N LEU A 219 -30.00 -18.90 22.91
CA LEU A 219 -29.48 -18.97 21.54
C LEU A 219 -30.52 -19.53 20.55
N ALA A 220 -31.37 -20.47 20.97
CA ALA A 220 -32.49 -20.96 20.16
C ALA A 220 -33.54 -19.85 19.92
N GLU A 221 -33.90 -19.11 20.97
CA GLU A 221 -34.75 -17.93 20.85
C GLU A 221 -34.16 -16.86 19.91
N GLU A 222 -32.84 -16.62 19.97
CA GLU A 222 -32.21 -15.64 19.09
C GLU A 222 -32.24 -16.08 17.62
N ARG A 223 -32.10 -17.39 17.34
CA ARG A 223 -32.26 -17.95 15.99
C ARG A 223 -33.68 -17.75 15.45
N GLN A 224 -34.71 -18.14 16.21
CA GLN A 224 -36.11 -17.94 15.82
C GLN A 224 -36.45 -16.46 15.59
N LYS A 225 -35.90 -15.54 16.40
CA LYS A 225 -36.06 -14.09 16.22
C LYS A 225 -35.37 -13.58 14.95
N ARG A 226 -34.21 -14.14 14.58
CA ARG A 226 -33.51 -13.84 13.32
C ARG A 226 -34.27 -14.38 12.10
N GLU A 227 -34.73 -15.64 12.14
CA GLU A 227 -35.52 -16.28 11.08
C GLU A 227 -36.83 -15.53 10.82
N LYS A 228 -37.54 -15.11 11.87
CA LYS A 228 -38.74 -14.28 11.77
C LYS A 228 -38.46 -12.91 11.13
N LEU A 229 -37.34 -12.26 11.49
CA LEU A 229 -36.90 -11.00 10.86
C LEU A 229 -36.49 -11.21 9.39
N GLU A 230 -35.90 -12.35 9.05
CA GLU A 230 -35.53 -12.65 7.67
C GLU A 230 -36.76 -12.92 6.78
N ARG A 231 -37.76 -13.64 7.30
CA ARG A 231 -39.07 -13.80 6.61
C ARG A 231 -39.70 -12.44 6.28
N LEU A 232 -39.74 -11.53 7.25
CA LEU A 232 -40.26 -10.16 7.05
C LEU A 232 -39.43 -9.34 6.05
N ARG A 233 -38.12 -9.59 5.92
CA ARG A 233 -37.27 -8.96 4.89
C ARG A 233 -37.53 -9.53 3.50
N ARG A 234 -37.70 -10.84 3.36
CA ARG A 234 -38.06 -11.48 2.09
C ARG A 234 -39.44 -11.00 1.61
N GLU A 235 -40.41 -10.90 2.52
CA GLU A 235 -41.75 -10.36 2.26
C GLU A 235 -41.72 -8.87 1.86
N ARG A 236 -40.90 -8.05 2.52
CA ARG A 236 -40.64 -6.66 2.12
C ARG A 236 -40.06 -6.59 0.71
N LEU A 237 -38.99 -7.33 0.43
CA LEU A 237 -38.33 -7.33 -0.88
C LEU A 237 -39.30 -7.76 -1.99
N GLN A 238 -40.16 -8.74 -1.74
CA GLN A 238 -41.21 -9.14 -2.69
C GLN A 238 -42.20 -8.00 -2.99
N ARG A 239 -42.63 -7.24 -1.98
CA ARG A 239 -43.46 -6.02 -2.20
C ARG A 239 -42.70 -4.96 -2.99
N GLU A 240 -41.48 -4.63 -2.58
CA GLU A 240 -40.63 -3.64 -3.25
C GLU A 240 -40.35 -4.04 -4.72
N THR A 241 -40.16 -5.33 -5.04
CA THR A 241 -40.04 -5.81 -6.42
C THR A 241 -41.35 -5.77 -7.20
N ALA A 242 -42.49 -6.09 -6.59
CA ALA A 242 -43.80 -6.05 -7.27
C ALA A 242 -44.25 -4.60 -7.55
N GLU A 243 -44.01 -3.69 -6.61
CA GLU A 243 -44.22 -2.25 -6.80
C GLU A 243 -43.29 -1.67 -7.86
N ARG A 244 -42.03 -2.12 -7.91
CA ARG A 244 -41.08 -1.76 -8.97
C ARG A 244 -41.49 -2.31 -10.34
N GLN A 245 -41.88 -3.59 -10.45
CA GLN A 245 -42.41 -4.15 -11.70
C GLN A 245 -43.68 -3.43 -12.16
N ARG A 246 -44.52 -2.96 -11.22
CA ARG A 246 -45.72 -2.18 -11.54
C ARG A 246 -45.41 -0.76 -12.00
N SER A 247 -44.42 -0.08 -11.42
CA SER A 247 -44.00 1.25 -11.91
C SER A 247 -43.23 1.14 -13.22
N GLU A 248 -42.41 0.10 -13.39
CA GLU A 248 -41.74 -0.26 -14.64
C GLU A 248 -42.76 -0.55 -15.74
N ALA A 249 -43.80 -1.35 -15.50
CA ALA A 249 -44.87 -1.58 -16.48
C ALA A 249 -45.73 -0.34 -16.82
N LEU A 250 -45.62 0.75 -16.05
CA LEU A 250 -46.29 2.04 -16.32
C LEU A 250 -45.34 3.08 -16.96
N LEU A 251 -44.03 2.97 -16.73
CA LEU A 251 -43.00 3.88 -17.20
C LEU A 251 -42.20 3.35 -18.41
N ALA A 252 -42.22 2.04 -18.64
CA ALA A 252 -41.61 1.42 -19.80
C ALA A 252 -42.23 2.02 -21.07
N PRO A 253 -41.41 2.41 -22.06
CA PRO A 253 -41.89 2.67 -23.41
C PRO A 253 -42.73 1.47 -23.85
N LYS A 254 -43.97 1.73 -24.28
CA LYS A 254 -44.86 0.68 -24.78
C LYS A 254 -44.38 0.28 -26.16
N GLU A 255 -43.36 -0.58 -26.22
CA GLU A 255 -42.64 -0.91 -27.44
C GLU A 255 -43.60 -1.50 -28.49
N VAL A 256 -43.91 -0.65 -29.48
CA VAL A 256 -44.47 -1.09 -30.75
C VAL A 256 -43.33 -1.82 -31.47
N PRO A 257 -43.49 -3.08 -31.91
CA PRO A 257 -42.41 -3.86 -32.48
C PRO A 257 -42.01 -3.35 -33.88
N VAL A 258 -41.19 -2.30 -33.91
CA VAL A 258 -40.52 -1.80 -35.11
C VAL A 258 -39.16 -2.47 -35.20
N ALA A 259 -38.86 -3.08 -36.35
CA ALA A 259 -37.70 -3.95 -36.53
C ALA A 259 -36.36 -3.21 -36.37
N ALA A 260 -35.35 -3.93 -35.87
CA ALA A 260 -34.02 -3.40 -35.56
C ALA A 260 -33.32 -2.81 -36.80
N SER A 261 -33.22 -1.48 -36.84
CA SER A 261 -32.33 -0.73 -37.73
C SER A 261 -32.12 0.69 -37.20
N ALA A 262 -31.24 1.46 -37.85
CA ALA A 262 -30.92 2.86 -37.57
C ALA A 262 -30.16 3.17 -36.26
N ALA A 263 -28.89 3.50 -36.47
CA ALA A 263 -27.93 4.10 -35.56
C ALA A 263 -28.44 5.28 -34.69
N SER A 264 -27.66 5.56 -33.64
CA SER A 264 -27.84 6.67 -32.71
C SER A 264 -28.09 8.02 -33.37
N THR A 265 -29.24 8.62 -33.08
CA THR A 265 -29.40 10.08 -33.03
C THR A 265 -29.70 10.50 -31.59
N PRO A 266 -28.99 11.50 -31.02
CA PRO A 266 -29.34 12.03 -29.71
C PRO A 266 -30.71 12.71 -29.80
N ALA A 267 -31.60 12.42 -28.85
CA ALA A 267 -32.94 12.99 -28.83
C ALA A 267 -32.89 14.52 -28.86
N SER A 268 -33.67 15.14 -29.76
CA SER A 268 -33.70 16.59 -29.92
C SER A 268 -34.24 17.25 -28.64
N THR A 269 -33.34 17.83 -27.86
CA THR A 269 -33.73 18.71 -26.76
C THR A 269 -34.29 20.01 -27.34
N PRO A 270 -35.44 20.51 -26.86
CA PRO A 270 -35.99 21.75 -27.37
C PRO A 270 -35.02 22.91 -27.10
N ARG A 271 -34.59 23.63 -28.15
CA ARG A 271 -33.70 24.80 -28.06
C ARG A 271 -34.46 25.95 -27.36
N ILE A 272 -34.43 25.97 -26.02
CA ILE A 272 -35.08 27.01 -25.20
C ILE A 272 -34.37 28.35 -25.46
N VAL A 273 -34.92 29.15 -26.39
CA VAL A 273 -34.39 30.46 -26.73
C VAL A 273 -34.57 31.41 -25.55
N GLN A 274 -33.46 31.76 -24.89
CA GLN A 274 -33.47 32.74 -23.81
C GLN A 274 -33.70 34.14 -24.38
N LYS A 275 -34.81 34.78 -23.99
CA LYS A 275 -35.24 36.09 -24.52
C LYS A 275 -34.38 37.29 -24.06
N TYR A 276 -33.45 37.09 -23.13
CA TYR A 276 -32.73 38.18 -22.45
C TYR A 276 -31.24 37.85 -22.36
N ASN A 277 -30.38 38.86 -22.42
CA ASN A 277 -28.94 38.68 -22.34
C ASN A 277 -28.50 38.31 -20.91
N SER A 278 -27.91 37.12 -20.76
CA SER A 278 -27.45 36.56 -19.49
C SER A 278 -26.13 37.20 -19.04
N GLN A 279 -26.18 38.10 -18.06
CA GLN A 279 -24.99 38.79 -17.55
C GLN A 279 -23.95 37.85 -16.91
N PHE A 280 -24.39 36.75 -16.29
CA PHE A 280 -23.50 35.80 -15.61
C PHE A 280 -22.97 34.67 -16.52
N ASN A 281 -23.66 34.36 -17.62
CA ASN A 281 -23.25 33.33 -18.59
C ASN A 281 -23.48 33.84 -20.02
N PRO A 282 -22.62 34.72 -20.55
CA PRO A 282 -22.82 35.35 -21.86
C PRO A 282 -22.66 34.35 -23.03
N GLU A 283 -21.84 33.31 -22.89
CA GLU A 283 -21.63 32.32 -23.97
C GLU A 283 -22.92 31.54 -24.32
N LEU A 284 -23.77 31.25 -23.32
CA LEU A 284 -25.07 30.61 -23.55
C LEU A 284 -26.05 31.53 -24.28
N ALA A 285 -25.92 32.85 -24.12
CA ALA A 285 -26.74 33.81 -24.87
C ALA A 285 -26.30 33.90 -26.35
N LYS A 286 -24.99 33.84 -26.62
CA LYS A 286 -24.42 33.90 -27.98
C LYS A 286 -24.77 32.69 -28.86
N GLN A 287 -25.06 31.53 -28.26
CA GLN A 287 -25.43 30.29 -28.98
C GLN A 287 -26.71 30.37 -29.84
N ASN A 288 -27.38 31.53 -29.90
CA ASN A 288 -28.56 31.79 -30.74
C ASN A 288 -28.31 32.76 -31.90
N MET A 289 -27.04 33.12 -32.18
CA MET A 289 -26.63 33.99 -33.29
C MET A 289 -26.09 33.20 -34.50
N LEU A 290 -26.37 31.88 -34.54
CA LEU A 290 -26.08 30.91 -35.61
C LEU A 290 -27.29 29.97 -35.76
#